data_AF-A0A9E2KUS7-F1
#
_entry.id   AF-A0A9E2KUS7-F1
#
_cell.length_a   1.000
_cell.length_b   1.000
_cell.length_c   1.000
_cell.angle_alpha   90.00
_cell.angle_beta   90.00
_cell.angle_gamma   90.00
#
_symmetry.space_group_name_H-M   'P 1'
#
loop_
_entity.id
_entity.type
_entity.pdbx_description
1 polymer ?
#
loop_
_entity_poly.entity_id
_entity_poly.type
_entity_poly.pdbx_seq_one_letter_code
_entity_poly.pdbx_strand_id
1 'polypeptide(L)'
;MKVNKVYVGLACLVASGLLAGCGTNHSSSNGNSSKQEVSQSSKKSSSTSKKANTSKSSNDESHSASSSSSIDTNVTDQQIGVMAYMHFMPQSVSAISDGDMFYNPGDDGYMALSTHGDGSATLQFKRDGDQVSVKYMDTNSGTTVADSPTVTKSISLKELENNYYSSSTQKDQVNQYVSKLKDGTQDN
;
A
#
# COMPACT_ATOMS: atom_id res chain seq x y z
N MET A 1 28.16 3.59 24.30
CA MET A 1 27.38 2.50 24.93
C MET A 1 26.40 1.94 23.90
N LYS A 2 25.99 0.66 23.99
CA LYS A 2 24.99 0.08 23.08
C LYS A 2 23.65 0.00 23.82
N VAL A 3 22.64 0.73 23.35
CA VAL A 3 21.28 0.71 23.90
C VAL A 3 20.40 -0.22 23.08
N ASN A 4 20.04 -1.38 23.64
CA ASN A 4 19.10 -2.30 23.01
C ASN A 4 17.69 -1.69 23.08
N LYS A 5 17.07 -1.41 21.94
CA LYS A 5 15.67 -0.99 21.87
C LYS A 5 14.77 -2.20 22.12
N VAL A 6 14.10 -2.23 23.27
CA VAL A 6 13.02 -3.19 23.55
C VAL A 6 11.72 -2.60 23.02
N TYR A 7 11.15 -3.21 21.97
CA TYR A 7 9.82 -2.86 21.50
C TYR A 7 8.77 -3.44 22.44
N VAL A 8 8.15 -2.58 23.26
CA VAL A 8 7.00 -2.95 24.08
C VAL A 8 5.78 -3.06 23.16
N GLY A 9 5.34 -4.29 22.88
CA GLY A 9 4.16 -4.53 22.06
C GLY A 9 2.88 -4.02 22.74
N LEU A 10 2.18 -3.09 22.10
CA LEU A 10 0.93 -2.53 22.60
C LEU A 10 -0.21 -3.55 22.45
N ALA A 11 -0.47 -4.31 23.51
CA ALA A 11 -1.55 -5.30 23.55
C ALA A 11 -2.92 -4.64 23.77
N CYS A 12 -3.58 -4.22 22.70
CA CYS A 12 -4.95 -3.70 22.74
C CYS A 12 -5.96 -4.80 23.08
N LEU A 13 -6.35 -4.92 24.36
CA LEU A 13 -7.49 -5.71 24.80
C LEU A 13 -8.81 -5.07 24.35
N VAL A 14 -9.32 -5.47 23.18
CA VAL A 14 -10.65 -5.08 22.71
C VAL A 14 -11.69 -6.02 23.31
N ALA A 15 -12.61 -5.48 24.11
CA ALA A 15 -13.70 -6.26 24.72
C ALA A 15 -14.80 -6.56 23.69
N SER A 16 -15.09 -7.85 23.47
CA SER A 16 -16.07 -8.31 22.49
C SER A 16 -17.52 -8.01 22.90
N GLY A 17 -18.10 -6.94 22.35
CA GLY A 17 -19.53 -6.67 22.44
C GLY A 17 -20.35 -7.63 21.58
N LEU A 18 -21.04 -8.59 22.21
CA LEU A 18 -21.96 -9.51 21.53
C LEU A 18 -23.29 -8.82 21.19
N LEU A 19 -23.42 -8.25 19.99
CA LEU A 19 -24.70 -7.74 19.50
C LEU A 19 -25.46 -8.83 18.73
N ALA A 20 -26.26 -9.62 19.45
CA ALA A 20 -27.17 -10.58 18.84
C ALA A 20 -28.41 -9.88 18.25
N GLY A 21 -28.59 -9.96 16.94
CA GLY A 21 -29.79 -9.50 16.23
C GLY A 21 -30.34 -10.58 15.32
N CYS A 22 -31.55 -11.07 15.59
CA CYS A 22 -32.20 -12.13 14.82
C CYS A 22 -33.13 -11.55 13.73
N GLY A 23 -33.19 -12.22 12.57
CA GLY A 23 -33.95 -11.77 11.40
C GLY A 23 -34.46 -12.94 10.56
N THR A 24 -35.45 -13.65 11.07
CA THR A 24 -36.03 -14.86 10.44
C THR A 24 -37.17 -14.50 9.47
N ASN A 25 -37.10 -14.93 8.20
CA ASN A 25 -37.87 -16.10 7.75
C ASN A 25 -37.66 -16.48 6.27
N HIS A 26 -37.94 -17.75 5.99
CA HIS A 26 -37.94 -18.36 4.66
C HIS A 26 -39.36 -18.35 4.07
N SER A 27 -39.49 -18.04 2.77
CA SER A 27 -40.67 -18.40 1.97
C SER A 27 -40.30 -18.48 0.50
N SER A 28 -40.06 -19.71 0.02
CA SER A 28 -40.00 -20.02 -1.40
C SER A 28 -41.43 -20.20 -1.95
N SER A 29 -41.67 -19.76 -3.19
CA SER A 29 -42.89 -20.08 -3.95
C SER A 29 -42.53 -20.39 -5.40
N ASN A 30 -43.44 -21.06 -6.12
CA ASN A 30 -43.06 -22.01 -7.18
C ASN A 30 -43.89 -21.84 -8.47
N GLY A 31 -43.26 -22.11 -9.61
CA GLY A 31 -43.89 -22.13 -10.95
C GLY A 31 -43.18 -21.22 -11.97
N ASN A 32 -43.07 -21.56 -13.26
CA ASN A 32 -43.51 -22.79 -13.93
C ASN A 32 -42.61 -23.14 -15.15
N SER A 33 -42.61 -24.43 -15.48
CA SER A 33 -41.79 -25.16 -16.46
C SER A 33 -41.97 -24.79 -17.94
N SER A 34 -40.88 -24.89 -18.71
CA SER A 34 -40.78 -25.44 -20.09
C SER A 34 -39.30 -25.77 -20.35
N LYS A 35 -38.88 -26.99 -20.71
CA LYS A 35 -38.97 -27.68 -22.03
C LYS A 35 -38.32 -26.88 -23.17
N GLN A 36 -37.47 -27.40 -24.07
CA GLN A 36 -36.78 -28.71 -24.32
C GLN A 36 -35.51 -28.34 -25.18
N GLU A 37 -34.48 -29.14 -25.49
CA GLU A 37 -34.24 -30.61 -25.51
C GLU A 37 -32.74 -30.94 -25.18
N VAL A 38 -32.03 -31.72 -26.03
CA VAL A 38 -30.66 -32.27 -25.87
C VAL A 38 -29.93 -32.31 -27.23
N SER A 39 -28.60 -32.12 -27.30
CA SER A 39 -27.71 -32.78 -28.30
C SER A 39 -26.19 -32.64 -28.06
N GLN A 40 -25.49 -33.79 -27.90
CA GLN A 40 -24.29 -34.31 -28.62
C GLN A 40 -23.12 -33.38 -29.10
N SER A 41 -21.87 -33.86 -29.34
CA SER A 41 -21.08 -35.02 -28.85
C SER A 41 -19.64 -35.04 -29.45
N SER A 42 -18.61 -35.00 -28.58
CA SER A 42 -17.26 -35.65 -28.62
C SER A 42 -16.38 -35.79 -29.91
N LYS A 43 -15.04 -35.92 -29.66
CA LYS A 43 -13.91 -36.34 -30.56
C LYS A 43 -13.21 -35.16 -31.30
N LYS A 44 -11.92 -35.21 -31.69
CA LYS A 44 -10.90 -36.30 -31.79
C LYS A 44 -9.47 -35.80 -31.48
N SER A 45 -8.49 -36.70 -31.30
CA SER A 45 -7.09 -36.47 -30.87
C SER A 45 -6.00 -36.81 -31.93
N SER A 46 -4.71 -36.67 -31.54
CA SER A 46 -3.42 -37.16 -32.13
C SER A 46 -2.82 -36.41 -33.36
N SER A 47 -1.49 -36.35 -33.64
CA SER A 47 -0.22 -36.55 -32.86
C SER A 47 1.04 -36.30 -33.75
N THR A 48 2.28 -36.39 -33.18
CA THR A 48 3.55 -36.85 -33.86
C THR A 48 4.29 -35.84 -34.81
N SER A 49 5.64 -35.66 -34.87
CA SER A 49 6.83 -35.99 -34.03
C SER A 49 8.18 -35.45 -34.65
N LYS A 50 9.34 -35.60 -33.93
CA LYS A 50 10.78 -35.58 -34.40
C LYS A 50 11.44 -34.20 -34.67
N LYS A 51 12.76 -33.96 -34.50
CA LYS A 51 13.92 -34.69 -33.88
C LYS A 51 15.06 -33.70 -33.46
N ALA A 52 16.09 -34.18 -32.73
CA ALA A 52 17.31 -33.46 -32.31
C ALA A 52 18.38 -33.32 -33.45
N ASN A 53 19.54 -32.62 -33.34
CA ASN A 53 20.28 -32.03 -32.19
C ASN A 53 20.90 -30.64 -32.57
N THR A 54 22.03 -30.03 -32.12
CA THR A 54 23.31 -30.46 -31.46
C THR A 54 24.06 -29.26 -30.77
N SER A 55 25.22 -29.52 -30.14
CA SER A 55 26.14 -28.61 -29.36
C SER A 55 26.90 -27.53 -30.19
N LYS A 56 27.47 -26.42 -29.66
CA LYS A 56 28.63 -26.36 -28.72
C LYS A 56 29.09 -24.90 -28.32
N SER A 57 29.11 -24.59 -27.01
CA SER A 57 30.08 -23.74 -26.24
C SER A 57 30.20 -22.20 -26.36
N SER A 58 30.18 -21.53 -25.19
CA SER A 58 31.06 -20.41 -24.69
C SER A 58 31.25 -19.11 -25.52
N ASN A 59 31.35 -17.91 -24.93
CA ASN A 59 31.49 -17.47 -23.52
C ASN A 59 30.93 -16.04 -23.35
N ASP A 60 30.74 -15.58 -22.09
CA ASP A 60 30.42 -14.19 -21.66
C ASP A 60 29.19 -13.50 -22.31
N GLU A 61 28.45 -12.62 -21.64
CA GLU A 61 28.82 -11.73 -20.54
C GLU A 61 27.69 -11.64 -19.49
N SER A 62 28.02 -11.54 -18.21
CA SER A 62 27.02 -11.50 -17.13
C SER A 62 26.40 -10.11 -16.95
N HIS A 63 25.66 -9.64 -17.95
CA HIS A 63 24.67 -8.59 -17.72
C HIS A 63 23.60 -9.12 -16.78
N SER A 64 23.69 -8.72 -15.51
CA SER A 64 22.58 -8.85 -14.57
C SER A 64 21.39 -8.15 -15.18
N ALA A 65 20.44 -8.92 -15.71
CA ALA A 65 19.14 -8.39 -16.07
C ALA A 65 18.58 -7.75 -14.80
N SER A 66 18.46 -6.43 -14.80
CA SER A 66 17.61 -5.74 -13.84
C SER A 66 16.20 -6.25 -14.08
N SER A 67 15.84 -7.31 -13.37
CA SER A 67 14.47 -7.70 -13.16
C SER A 67 13.83 -6.58 -12.37
N SER A 68 13.42 -5.53 -13.09
CA SER A 68 12.26 -4.74 -12.74
C SER A 68 11.08 -5.72 -12.75
N SER A 69 10.97 -6.50 -11.68
CA SER A 69 9.73 -7.08 -11.26
C SER A 69 8.79 -5.91 -11.07
N SER A 70 7.94 -5.66 -12.07
CA SER A 70 6.77 -4.82 -11.91
C SER A 70 5.90 -5.50 -10.86
N ILE A 71 6.16 -5.22 -9.58
CA ILE A 71 5.29 -5.70 -8.53
C ILE A 71 4.04 -4.83 -8.63
N ASP A 72 2.98 -5.42 -9.17
CA ASP A 72 1.61 -4.92 -9.16
C ASP A 72 1.06 -4.88 -7.72
N THR A 73 1.79 -4.21 -6.81
CA THR A 73 1.27 -3.77 -5.53
C THR A 73 0.11 -2.82 -5.82
N ASN A 74 -1.11 -3.32 -5.60
CA ASN A 74 -2.35 -2.57 -5.79
C ASN A 74 -2.55 -1.59 -4.62
N VAL A 75 -1.55 -0.73 -4.41
CA VAL A 75 -1.50 0.35 -3.44
C VAL A 75 -1.24 1.66 -4.18
N THR A 76 -2.19 2.58 -4.03
CA THR A 76 -2.16 3.94 -4.58
C THR A 76 -1.12 4.79 -3.85
N ASP A 77 -0.67 5.87 -4.48
CA ASP A 77 0.28 6.80 -3.84
C ASP A 77 -0.29 7.43 -2.56
N GLN A 78 -1.60 7.68 -2.47
CA GLN A 78 -2.23 8.11 -1.22
C GLN A 78 -2.06 7.08 -0.08
N GLN A 79 -2.24 5.78 -0.37
CA GLN A 79 -2.02 4.70 0.59
C GLN A 79 -0.52 4.60 0.97
N ILE A 80 0.40 4.75 0.00
CA ILE A 80 1.85 4.81 0.26
C ILE A 80 2.20 5.98 1.18
N GLY A 81 1.64 7.16 0.93
CA GLY A 81 1.83 8.36 1.73
C GLY A 81 1.36 8.18 3.16
N VAL A 82 0.16 7.63 3.37
CA VAL A 82 -0.38 7.33 4.71
C VAL A 82 0.50 6.31 5.43
N MET A 83 0.93 5.22 4.77
CA MET A 83 1.85 4.25 5.39
C MET A 83 3.20 4.88 5.76
N ALA A 84 3.79 5.69 4.87
CA ALA A 84 5.02 6.41 5.14
C ALA A 84 4.88 7.39 6.31
N TYR A 85 3.75 8.10 6.40
CA TYR A 85 3.45 9.01 7.50
C TYR A 85 3.28 8.28 8.84
N MET A 86 2.56 7.16 8.85
CA MET A 86 2.45 6.28 10.03
C MET A 86 3.81 5.70 10.48
N HIS A 87 4.78 5.57 9.57
CA HIS A 87 6.11 5.07 9.87
C HIS A 87 7.07 6.16 10.38
N PHE A 88 7.21 7.27 9.65
CA PHE A 88 8.17 8.32 9.95
C PHE A 88 7.64 9.40 10.90
N MET A 89 6.32 9.57 11.00
CA MET A 89 5.66 10.59 11.84
C MET A 89 4.56 10.01 12.76
N PRO A 90 4.81 8.91 13.51
CA PRO A 90 3.79 8.22 14.31
C PRO A 90 3.20 9.09 15.44
N GLN A 91 3.87 10.18 15.83
CA GLN A 91 3.36 11.13 16.85
C GLN A 91 2.36 12.15 16.29
N SER A 92 2.22 12.23 14.96
CA SER A 92 1.42 13.26 14.28
C SER A 92 0.23 12.68 13.51
N VAL A 93 -0.01 11.37 13.57
CA VAL A 93 -1.06 10.64 12.83
C VAL A 93 -2.47 11.18 13.13
N SER A 94 -2.67 11.85 14.26
CA SER A 94 -3.93 12.52 14.59
C SER A 94 -4.36 13.52 13.51
N ALA A 95 -3.43 14.26 12.91
CA ALA A 95 -3.77 15.19 11.83
C ALA A 95 -4.41 14.51 10.60
N ILE A 96 -4.17 13.21 10.40
CA ILE A 96 -4.88 12.39 9.38
C ILE A 96 -6.19 11.82 9.94
N SER A 97 -6.25 11.41 11.22
CA SER A 97 -7.51 10.92 11.81
C SER A 97 -8.58 12.00 11.94
N ASP A 98 -8.15 13.26 12.05
CA ASP A 98 -9.00 14.42 12.32
C ASP A 98 -9.40 15.13 11.02
N GLY A 99 -8.74 14.79 9.90
CA GLY A 99 -9.06 15.26 8.55
C GLY A 99 -8.34 16.54 8.14
N ASP A 100 -7.26 16.93 8.81
CA ASP A 100 -6.51 18.17 8.55
C ASP A 100 -5.26 17.97 7.66
N MET A 101 -5.06 16.76 7.16
CA MET A 101 -3.99 16.45 6.21
C MET A 101 -4.46 16.66 4.76
N PHE A 102 -3.71 17.47 4.02
CA PHE A 102 -3.84 17.66 2.57
C PHE A 102 -2.88 16.75 1.80
N TYR A 103 -3.36 16.09 0.75
CA TYR A 103 -2.56 15.35 -0.22
C TYR A 103 -2.30 16.20 -1.47
N ASN A 104 -1.04 16.33 -1.86
CA ASN A 104 -0.59 17.17 -2.97
C ASN A 104 0.30 16.34 -3.91
N PRO A 105 -0.03 16.15 -5.20
CA PRO A 105 0.95 15.73 -6.18
C PRO A 105 1.92 16.89 -6.48
N GLY A 106 3.23 16.65 -6.50
CA GLY A 106 4.26 17.67 -6.77
C GLY A 106 5.03 17.43 -8.08
N ASP A 107 5.46 18.51 -8.72
CA ASP A 107 6.05 18.49 -10.06
C ASP A 107 7.44 17.82 -10.15
N ASP A 108 8.17 17.69 -9.03
CA ASP A 108 9.46 16.95 -8.98
C ASP A 108 9.28 15.42 -8.86
N GLY A 109 8.04 14.95 -8.91
CA GLY A 109 7.66 13.56 -8.70
C GLY A 109 7.57 13.13 -7.24
N TYR A 110 7.77 14.03 -6.27
CA TYR A 110 7.37 13.79 -4.89
C TYR A 110 5.92 14.22 -4.65
N MET A 111 5.16 13.35 -4.03
CA MET A 111 3.86 13.64 -3.45
C MET A 111 4.07 14.17 -2.03
N ALA A 112 3.23 15.10 -1.56
CA ALA A 112 3.35 15.71 -0.24
C ALA A 112 2.08 15.56 0.60
N LEU A 113 2.28 15.34 1.89
CA LEU A 113 1.29 15.44 2.95
C LEU A 113 1.59 16.69 3.78
N SER A 114 0.60 17.60 3.91
CA SER A 114 0.71 18.86 4.65
C SER A 114 -0.45 19.07 5.61
N THR A 115 -0.17 19.57 6.82
CA THR A 115 -1.18 19.97 7.80
C THR A 115 -1.69 21.41 7.64
N HIS A 116 -1.19 22.15 6.64
CA HIS A 116 -1.40 23.61 6.56
C HIS A 116 -1.91 24.10 5.20
N GLY A 117 -1.70 23.37 4.10
CA GLY A 117 -2.16 23.75 2.75
C GLY A 117 -1.40 24.92 2.09
N ASP A 118 -0.55 25.60 2.85
CA ASP A 118 0.35 26.71 2.47
C ASP A 118 1.55 26.30 1.60
N GLY A 119 1.64 25.03 1.21
CA GLY A 119 2.81 24.43 0.54
C GLY A 119 3.87 23.89 1.51
N SER A 120 3.76 24.12 2.82
CA SER A 120 4.66 23.55 3.84
C SER A 120 4.37 22.06 4.00
N ALA A 121 5.09 21.22 3.25
CA ALA A 121 4.98 19.77 3.33
C ALA A 121 5.49 19.25 4.69
N THR A 122 4.59 18.66 5.48
CA THR A 122 4.91 17.95 6.73
C THR A 122 5.75 16.71 6.43
N LEU A 123 5.44 16.02 5.33
CA LEU A 123 6.21 14.90 4.78
C LEU A 123 6.07 14.88 3.24
N GLN A 124 7.16 14.64 2.52
CA GLN A 124 7.14 14.36 1.07
C GLN A 124 7.60 12.92 0.83
N PHE A 125 7.06 12.25 -0.19
CA PHE A 125 7.46 10.89 -0.56
C PHE A 125 7.42 10.69 -2.09
N LYS A 126 8.29 9.82 -2.60
CA LYS A 126 8.34 9.40 -4.01
C LYS A 126 8.51 7.88 -4.08
N ARG A 127 7.76 7.22 -4.97
CA ARG A 127 7.91 5.79 -5.26
C ARG A 127 8.92 5.60 -6.41
N ASP A 128 9.94 4.79 -6.16
CA ASP A 128 10.96 4.38 -7.13
C ASP A 128 10.96 2.85 -7.21
N GLY A 129 9.99 2.30 -7.97
CA GLY A 129 9.76 0.85 -8.06
C GLY A 129 9.29 0.25 -6.74
N ASP A 130 10.15 -0.57 -6.12
CA ASP A 130 9.92 -1.22 -4.82
C ASP A 130 10.43 -0.39 -3.63
N GLN A 131 11.11 0.73 -3.87
CA GLN A 131 11.56 1.65 -2.83
C GLN A 131 10.64 2.87 -2.74
N VAL A 132 10.51 3.40 -1.52
CA VAL A 132 9.91 4.72 -1.26
C VAL A 132 11.02 5.61 -0.70
N SER A 133 11.25 6.75 -1.33
CA SER A 133 12.06 7.86 -0.80
C SER A 133 11.14 8.77 0.02
N VAL A 134 11.56 9.19 1.22
CA VAL A 134 10.75 10.05 2.09
C VAL A 134 11.61 11.21 2.61
N LYS A 135 11.17 12.45 2.39
CA LYS A 135 11.76 13.69 2.92
C LYS A 135 10.87 14.20 4.05
N TYR A 136 11.44 14.52 5.21
CA TYR A 136 10.72 15.19 6.33
C TYR A 136 11.70 15.99 7.20
N MET A 137 11.19 16.92 8.00
CA MET A 137 12.02 17.70 8.93
C MET A 137 12.29 16.90 10.21
N ASP A 138 13.56 16.67 10.56
CA ASP A 138 13.90 15.93 11.78
C ASP A 138 13.93 16.85 13.00
N THR A 139 12.79 16.93 13.69
CA THR A 139 12.62 17.69 14.94
C THR A 139 13.37 17.09 16.13
N ASN A 140 14.15 16.02 15.94
CA ASN A 140 14.98 15.40 16.99
C ASN A 140 16.47 15.77 16.88
N SER A 141 16.91 16.40 15.78
CA SER A 141 18.31 16.78 15.56
C SER A 141 18.56 18.31 15.52
N GLY A 142 17.51 19.13 15.47
CA GLY A 142 17.58 20.58 15.67
C GLY A 142 17.23 21.00 17.10
N THR A 143 17.77 22.13 17.55
CA THR A 143 17.38 22.80 18.82
C THR A 143 16.06 23.57 18.70
N THR A 144 15.70 23.97 17.49
CA THR A 144 14.43 24.61 17.14
C THR A 144 13.94 24.08 15.80
N VAL A 145 12.69 24.37 15.44
CA VAL A 145 12.15 24.05 14.10
C VAL A 145 12.87 24.78 12.97
N ALA A 146 13.57 25.89 13.24
CA ALA A 146 14.36 26.61 12.23
C ALA A 146 15.75 25.99 12.02
N ASP A 147 16.29 25.29 13.03
CA ASP A 147 17.58 24.60 12.97
C ASP A 147 17.46 23.14 12.50
N SER A 148 16.24 22.58 12.48
CA SER A 148 15.99 21.18 12.17
C SER A 148 16.24 20.86 10.70
N PRO A 149 17.15 19.94 10.36
CA PRO A 149 17.44 19.61 8.97
C PRO A 149 16.29 18.81 8.34
N THR A 150 15.99 19.09 7.07
CA THR A 150 15.24 18.14 6.24
C THR A 150 16.11 16.90 5.99
N VAL A 151 15.66 15.75 6.46
CA VAL A 151 16.31 14.46 6.22
C VAL A 151 15.61 13.72 5.10
N THR A 152 16.39 13.03 4.25
CA THR A 152 15.86 12.02 3.33
C THR A 152 16.13 10.63 3.90
N LYS A 153 15.11 9.77 3.90
CA LYS A 153 15.18 8.34 4.23
C LYS A 153 14.67 7.53 3.04
N SER A 154 14.91 6.22 3.07
CA SER A 154 14.26 5.29 2.16
C SER A 154 13.86 4.02 2.91
N ILE A 155 12.74 3.44 2.49
CA ILE A 155 12.14 2.21 3.01
C ILE A 155 11.61 1.39 1.84
N SER A 156 11.57 0.07 1.96
CA SER A 156 10.93 -0.75 0.91
C SER A 156 9.40 -0.69 1.02
N LEU A 157 8.71 -0.68 -0.12
CA LEU A 157 7.24 -0.69 -0.15
C LEU A 157 6.69 -1.93 0.57
N LYS A 158 7.34 -3.08 0.41
CA LYS A 158 7.02 -4.33 1.11
C LYS A 158 7.11 -4.22 2.64
N GLU A 159 8.02 -3.39 3.17
CA GLU A 159 8.12 -3.15 4.60
C GLU A 159 6.97 -2.26 5.11
N LEU A 160 6.58 -1.23 4.34
CA LEU A 160 5.36 -0.46 4.61
C LEU A 160 4.12 -1.35 4.57
N GLU A 161 3.96 -2.18 3.52
CA GLU A 161 2.82 -3.09 3.38
C GLU A 161 2.76 -4.12 4.52
N ASN A 162 3.88 -4.75 4.89
CA ASN A 162 3.93 -5.68 6.01
C ASN A 162 3.47 -5.03 7.32
N ASN A 163 3.98 -3.82 7.61
CA ASN A 163 3.76 -3.11 8.87
C ASN A 163 2.38 -2.43 8.96
N TYR A 164 1.80 -1.99 7.84
CA TYR A 164 0.62 -1.10 7.83
C TYR A 164 -0.52 -1.53 6.88
N TYR A 165 -0.36 -2.58 6.06
CA TYR A 165 -1.35 -2.94 5.03
C TYR A 165 -1.50 -4.47 4.79
N SER A 166 -1.01 -5.32 5.68
CA SER A 166 -0.97 -6.79 5.45
C SER A 166 -2.28 -7.51 5.82
N SER A 167 -2.94 -7.11 6.90
CA SER A 167 -4.26 -7.64 7.34
C SER A 167 -5.43 -6.74 6.90
N SER A 168 -6.68 -7.26 6.94
CA SER A 168 -7.87 -6.44 6.63
C SER A 168 -7.92 -5.18 7.50
N THR A 169 -7.86 -5.32 8.83
CA THR A 169 -7.93 -4.19 9.77
C THR A 169 -6.89 -3.09 9.50
N GLN A 170 -5.68 -3.48 9.07
CA GLN A 170 -4.65 -2.55 8.62
C GLN A 170 -5.06 -1.81 7.33
N LYS A 171 -5.56 -2.53 6.32
CA LYS A 171 -6.09 -1.94 5.08
C LYS A 171 -7.27 -1.01 5.36
N ASP A 172 -8.21 -1.44 6.19
CA ASP A 172 -9.40 -0.69 6.58
C ASP A 172 -9.02 0.62 7.30
N GLN A 173 -7.99 0.59 8.16
CA GLN A 173 -7.45 1.78 8.82
C GLN A 173 -6.73 2.73 7.84
N VAL A 174 -5.84 2.22 6.98
CA VAL A 174 -5.16 3.04 5.96
C VAL A 174 -6.16 3.65 4.98
N ASN A 175 -7.19 2.90 4.58
CA ASN A 175 -8.25 3.39 3.68
C ASN A 175 -9.14 4.42 4.36
N GLN A 176 -9.43 4.28 5.67
CA GLN A 176 -10.10 5.34 6.43
C GLN A 176 -9.26 6.63 6.46
N TYR A 177 -7.96 6.52 6.70
CA TYR A 177 -7.04 7.65 6.69
C TYR A 177 -6.92 8.31 5.31
N VAL A 178 -6.86 7.52 4.22
CA VAL A 178 -6.92 8.04 2.84
C VAL A 178 -8.24 8.77 2.58
N SER A 179 -9.38 8.24 3.03
CA SER A 179 -10.70 8.89 2.88
C SER A 179 -10.86 10.20 3.68
N LYS A 180 -9.88 10.55 4.52
CA LYS A 180 -9.81 11.79 5.30
C LYS A 180 -8.78 12.79 4.76
N LEU A 181 -8.01 12.42 3.73
CA LEU A 181 -7.12 13.35 3.05
C LEU A 181 -7.97 14.38 2.27
N LYS A 182 -7.69 15.67 2.49
CA LYS A 182 -8.18 16.75 1.64
C LYS A 182 -7.33 16.77 0.37
N ASP A 183 -7.91 17.00 -0.80
CA ASP A 183 -7.10 17.30 -1.99
C ASP A 183 -6.47 18.69 -1.82
N GLY A 184 -5.15 18.76 -1.96
CA GLY A 184 -4.34 19.98 -1.76
C GLY A 184 -4.27 20.89 -2.98
N THR A 185 -5.19 20.76 -3.93
CA THR A 185 -5.26 21.62 -5.11
C THR A 185 -5.43 23.07 -4.65
N GLN A 186 -4.40 23.90 -4.86
CA GLN A 186 -4.50 25.31 -4.51
C GLN A 186 -5.44 26.02 -5.51
N ASP A 187 -6.62 26.40 -5.02
CA ASP A 187 -7.46 27.40 -5.68
C ASP A 187 -6.63 28.68 -5.90
N ASN A 188 -6.37 29.01 -7.16
CA ASN A 188 -5.59 30.18 -7.62
C ASN A 188 -6.49 31.39 -7.89
#